data_AF-A0A101G4U8-F1
#
_entry.id   AF-A0A101G4U8-F1
#
_cell.length_a   1.000
_cell.length_b   1.000
_cell.length_c   1.000
_cell.angle_alpha   90.00
_cell.angle_beta   90.00
_cell.angle_gamma   90.00
#
_symmetry.space_group_name_H-M   'P 1'
#
loop_
_entity.id
_entity.type
_entity.pdbx_description
1 polymer ?
#
loop_
_entity_poly.entity_id
_entity_poly.type
_entity_poly.pdbx_seq_one_letter_code
_entity_poly.pdbx_strand_id
1 'polypeptide(L)'
;VMEAKEIREAYDEILDILRKHDVLHFVNAGELERQVELYLFGLELKETYGLNIDPSQIKDLDYQRFGSHKIIGLFGKKYNREISWPSDGRQPKNERLFVISIPTGAYFFGDVGVGDYPIEFFQKFWLELKSYNPDYVDDVNKALYWKLENAKEIFNDYDSIVKKYHELNKEDAKQRKIKKMREEIERLESSTKKEM
;
A
#
# COMPACT_ATOMS: atom_id res chain seq x y z
N VAL A 1 24.38 9.34 14.78
CA VAL A 1 23.93 8.69 13.53
C VAL A 1 24.36 9.62 12.43
N MET A 2 25.06 9.13 11.41
CA MET A 2 25.47 9.99 10.28
C MET A 2 24.22 10.53 9.58
N GLU A 3 24.22 11.79 9.17
CA GLU A 3 23.13 12.38 8.38
C GLU A 3 23.15 11.81 6.95
N ALA A 4 22.02 11.74 6.25
CA ALA A 4 21.96 11.20 4.88
C ALA A 4 22.96 11.87 3.91
N LYS A 5 23.30 13.14 4.15
CA LYS A 5 24.33 13.86 3.41
C LYS A 5 25.73 13.27 3.63
N GLU A 6 26.12 13.05 4.88
CA GLU A 6 27.41 12.45 5.24
C GLU A 6 27.53 11.01 4.72
N ILE A 7 26.42 10.27 4.74
CA ILE A 7 26.34 8.92 4.17
C ILE A 7 26.57 8.94 2.66
N ARG A 8 25.97 9.89 1.94
CA ARG A 8 26.18 10.05 0.50
C ARG A 8 27.65 10.38 0.19
N GLU A 9 28.23 11.34 0.89
CA GLU A 9 29.63 11.73 0.71
C GLU A 9 30.58 10.53 0.91
N ALA A 10 30.37 9.73 1.96
CA ALA A 10 31.15 8.53 2.20
C ALA A 10 31.01 7.48 1.09
N TYR A 11 29.80 7.28 0.55
CA TYR A 11 29.61 6.35 -0.56
C TYR A 11 30.20 6.84 -1.87
N ASP A 12 30.14 8.14 -2.15
CA ASP A 12 30.76 8.73 -3.35
C ASP A 12 32.27 8.49 -3.33
N GLU A 13 32.94 8.67 -2.19
CA GLU A 13 34.37 8.35 -2.04
C GLU A 13 34.68 6.86 -2.31
N ILE A 14 33.85 5.95 -1.79
CA ILE A 14 34.00 4.50 -1.99
C ILE A 14 33.81 4.13 -3.47
N LEU A 15 32.75 4.65 -4.10
CA LEU A 15 32.44 4.38 -5.50
C LEU A 15 33.52 4.93 -6.43
N ASP A 16 34.09 6.10 -6.12
CA ASP A 16 35.20 6.67 -6.90
C ASP A 16 36.46 5.81 -6.84
N ILE A 17 36.78 5.22 -5.69
CA ILE A 17 37.89 4.27 -5.57
C ILE A 17 37.61 3.01 -6.40
N LEU A 18 36.39 2.47 -6.33
CA LEU A 18 36.02 1.28 -7.08
C LEU A 18 36.05 1.51 -8.58
N ARG A 19 35.52 2.64 -9.07
CA ARG A 19 35.59 3.03 -10.48
C ARG A 19 37.04 3.18 -10.98
N LYS A 20 37.94 3.73 -10.15
CA LYS A 20 39.37 3.83 -10.49
C LYS A 20 40.05 2.47 -10.63
N HIS A 21 39.53 1.45 -9.98
CA HIS A 21 40.10 0.10 -9.96
C HIS A 21 39.16 -0.96 -10.55
N ASP A 22 38.25 -0.57 -11.46
CA ASP A 22 37.19 -1.42 -12.04
C ASP A 22 37.74 -2.66 -12.78
N VAL A 23 39.01 -2.60 -13.21
CA VAL A 23 39.79 -3.73 -13.76
C VAL A 23 40.00 -4.88 -12.78
N LEU A 24 39.77 -4.69 -11.47
CA LEU A 24 39.99 -5.73 -10.47
C LEU A 24 38.90 -6.82 -10.43
N HIS A 25 37.81 -6.69 -11.22
CA HIS A 25 36.74 -7.68 -11.52
C HIS A 25 36.08 -8.44 -10.34
N PHE A 26 36.58 -8.33 -9.12
CA PHE A 26 36.11 -9.05 -7.95
C PHE A 26 34.92 -8.36 -7.27
N VAL A 27 34.80 -7.04 -7.45
CA VAL A 27 33.68 -6.23 -6.93
C VAL A 27 32.96 -5.61 -8.12
N ASN A 28 31.66 -5.90 -8.26
CA ASN A 28 30.83 -5.27 -9.27
C ASN A 28 30.43 -3.87 -8.78
N ALA A 29 31.14 -2.83 -9.26
CA ALA A 29 30.91 -1.45 -8.88
C ALA A 29 29.46 -1.00 -9.16
N GLY A 30 28.86 -1.44 -10.27
CA GLY A 30 27.49 -1.09 -10.63
C GLY A 30 26.44 -1.71 -9.68
N GLU A 31 26.70 -2.91 -9.15
CA GLU A 31 25.81 -3.49 -8.15
C GLU A 31 25.89 -2.77 -6.81
N LEU A 32 27.09 -2.37 -6.38
CA LEU A 32 27.23 -1.54 -5.18
C LEU A 32 26.56 -0.18 -5.37
N GLU A 33 26.78 0.47 -6.52
CA GLU A 33 26.16 1.75 -6.85
C GLU A 33 24.64 1.68 -6.75
N ARG A 34 24.03 0.64 -7.34
CA ARG A 34 22.59 0.40 -7.21
C ARG A 34 22.16 0.21 -5.75
N GLN A 35 22.90 -0.55 -4.95
CA GLN A 35 22.58 -0.77 -3.53
C GLN A 35 22.64 0.54 -2.73
N VAL A 36 23.62 1.39 -3.02
CA VAL A 36 23.77 2.71 -2.43
C VAL A 36 22.59 3.60 -2.80
N GLU A 37 22.23 3.67 -4.09
CA GLU A 37 21.08 4.46 -4.54
C GLU A 37 19.77 4.04 -3.86
N LEU A 38 19.53 2.74 -3.73
CA LEU A 38 18.37 2.19 -3.03
C LEU A 38 18.35 2.61 -1.55
N TYR A 39 19.50 2.49 -0.88
CA TYR A 39 19.62 2.87 0.53
C TYR A 39 19.42 4.37 0.74
N LEU A 40 20.04 5.21 -0.09
CA LEU A 40 19.88 6.67 -0.06
C LEU A 40 18.43 7.08 -0.33
N PHE A 41 17.75 6.41 -1.26
CA PHE A 41 16.32 6.63 -1.48
C PHE A 41 15.49 6.24 -0.25
N GLY A 42 15.82 5.13 0.42
CA GLY A 42 15.20 4.76 1.69
C GLY A 42 15.40 5.79 2.80
N LEU A 43 16.60 6.39 2.87
CA LEU A 43 16.89 7.50 3.79
C LEU A 43 16.05 8.73 3.44
N GLU A 44 15.94 9.09 2.17
CA GLU A 44 15.09 10.20 1.71
C GLU A 44 13.63 10.00 2.18
N LEU A 45 13.06 8.81 1.92
CA LEU A 45 11.71 8.43 2.36
C LEU A 45 11.53 8.58 3.88
N LYS A 46 12.54 8.21 4.66
CA LYS A 46 12.48 8.26 6.12
C LYS A 46 12.68 9.67 6.67
N GLU A 47 13.73 10.36 6.24
CA GLU A 47 14.17 11.64 6.82
C GLU A 47 13.39 12.82 6.26
N THR A 48 13.13 12.84 4.95
CA THR A 48 12.44 13.95 4.28
C THR A 48 10.93 13.83 4.42
N TYR A 49 10.39 12.64 4.15
CA TYR A 49 8.93 12.42 4.13
C TYR A 49 8.40 11.81 5.44
N GLY A 50 9.28 11.46 6.39
CA GLY A 50 8.88 10.97 7.71
C GLY A 50 8.23 9.58 7.70
N LEU A 51 8.48 8.77 6.66
CA LEU A 51 7.93 7.42 6.56
C LEU A 51 8.67 6.48 7.52
N ASN A 52 7.92 5.75 8.34
CA ASN A 52 8.47 4.78 9.29
C ASN A 52 8.87 3.49 8.56
N ILE A 53 10.01 3.55 7.87
CA ILE A 53 10.59 2.43 7.13
C ILE A 53 12.02 2.16 7.58
N ASP A 54 12.47 0.94 7.27
CA ASP A 54 13.88 0.60 7.26
C ASP A 54 14.44 0.88 5.85
N PRO A 55 15.38 1.85 5.70
CA PRO A 55 15.98 2.18 4.41
C PRO A 55 16.65 0.98 3.71
N SER A 56 17.08 -0.05 4.46
CA SER A 56 17.72 -1.25 3.89
C SER A 56 16.75 -2.18 3.17
N GLN A 57 15.44 -1.99 3.35
CA GLN A 57 14.41 -2.83 2.73
C GLN A 57 14.00 -2.35 1.33
N ILE A 58 14.57 -1.25 0.84
CA ILE A 58 14.34 -0.73 -0.50
C ILE A 58 15.06 -1.61 -1.52
N LYS A 59 14.31 -2.07 -2.54
CA LYS A 59 14.76 -2.99 -3.58
C LYS A 59 14.56 -2.42 -4.99
N ASP A 60 13.74 -1.39 -5.11
CA ASP A 60 13.39 -0.76 -6.38
C ASP A 60 13.17 0.76 -6.22
N LEU A 61 13.74 1.55 -7.14
CA LEU A 61 13.63 3.03 -7.16
C LEU A 61 12.36 3.52 -7.88
N ASP A 62 11.80 2.68 -8.74
CA ASP A 62 10.66 2.98 -9.61
C ASP A 62 9.34 2.47 -9.02
N TYR A 63 9.38 1.32 -8.33
CA TYR A 63 8.21 0.66 -7.78
C TYR A 63 8.53 -0.23 -6.57
N GLN A 64 8.50 0.36 -5.38
CA GLN A 64 8.73 -0.33 -4.11
C GLN A 64 7.40 -0.76 -3.47
N ARG A 65 7.31 -2.03 -3.06
CA ARG A 65 6.15 -2.56 -2.33
C ARG A 65 6.49 -2.76 -0.84
N PHE A 66 5.52 -2.46 0.04
CA PHE A 66 5.60 -2.64 1.48
C PHE A 66 4.43 -3.54 1.95
N GLY A 67 4.67 -4.85 2.02
CA GLY A 67 3.59 -5.83 2.28
C GLY A 67 2.63 -5.95 1.10
N SER A 68 1.34 -6.24 1.35
CA SER A 68 0.42 -6.57 0.25
C SER A 68 -0.21 -5.34 -0.42
N HIS A 69 -0.43 -4.25 0.33
CA HIS A 69 -1.32 -3.15 -0.10
C HIS A 69 -0.62 -1.82 -0.30
N LYS A 70 0.53 -1.59 0.36
CA LYS A 70 1.27 -0.33 0.33
C LYS A 70 2.34 -0.36 -0.76
N ILE A 71 2.38 0.66 -1.60
CA ILE A 71 3.33 0.81 -2.71
C ILE A 71 3.83 2.25 -2.76
N ILE A 72 5.10 2.46 -3.08
CA ILE A 72 5.63 3.76 -3.52
C ILE A 72 6.15 3.57 -4.94
N GLY A 73 5.75 4.41 -5.88
CA GLY A 73 6.25 4.32 -7.25
C GLY A 73 6.08 5.58 -8.07
N LEU A 74 6.68 5.59 -9.26
CA LEU A 74 6.58 6.67 -10.23
C LEU A 74 5.32 6.52 -11.10
N PHE A 75 4.47 7.53 -11.15
CA PHE A 75 3.21 7.53 -11.88
C PHE A 75 3.12 8.66 -12.90
N GLY A 76 2.40 8.41 -13.98
CA GLY A 76 2.21 9.31 -15.11
C GLY A 76 2.58 8.66 -16.44
N LYS A 77 2.22 9.34 -17.53
CA LYS A 77 2.40 8.86 -18.90
C LYS A 77 3.85 8.49 -19.24
N LYS A 78 4.84 9.20 -18.70
CA LYS A 78 6.28 8.89 -18.91
C LYS A 78 6.66 7.49 -18.43
N TYR A 79 6.01 7.03 -17.36
CA TYR A 79 6.31 5.76 -16.70
C TYR A 79 5.35 4.64 -17.12
N ASN A 80 4.47 4.91 -18.10
CA ASN A 80 3.39 4.02 -18.51
C ASN A 80 2.56 3.51 -17.32
N ARG A 81 2.31 4.41 -16.36
CA ARG A 81 1.64 4.09 -15.09
C ARG A 81 0.67 5.19 -14.72
N GLU A 82 -0.45 5.23 -15.43
CA GLU A 82 -1.57 6.13 -15.15
C GLU A 82 -2.59 5.45 -14.23
N ILE A 83 -3.47 6.24 -13.62
CA ILE A 83 -4.58 5.71 -12.83
C ILE A 83 -5.61 5.14 -13.80
N SER A 84 -5.96 3.86 -13.63
CA SER A 84 -6.85 3.16 -14.54
C SER A 84 -8.25 3.77 -14.58
N TRP A 85 -8.81 4.14 -13.41
CA TRP A 85 -10.16 4.69 -13.31
C TRP A 85 -10.23 5.87 -12.32
N PRO A 86 -9.69 7.05 -12.66
CA PRO A 86 -9.69 8.19 -11.75
C PRO A 86 -11.12 8.66 -11.47
N SER A 87 -11.46 8.81 -10.19
CA SER A 87 -12.82 9.14 -9.75
C SER A 87 -13.24 10.56 -10.12
N ASP A 88 -12.26 11.46 -10.30
CA ASP A 88 -12.46 12.86 -10.66
C ASP A 88 -11.81 13.25 -12.00
N GLY A 89 -11.35 12.25 -12.77
CA GLY A 89 -10.69 12.45 -14.06
C GLY A 89 -9.26 13.00 -13.99
N ARG A 90 -8.70 13.29 -12.80
CA ARG A 90 -7.32 13.78 -12.67
C ARG A 90 -6.32 12.63 -12.82
N GLN A 91 -5.19 12.93 -13.46
CA GLN A 91 -4.08 12.01 -13.64
C GLN A 91 -2.79 12.59 -13.07
N PRO A 92 -1.87 11.75 -12.55
CA PRO A 92 -0.57 12.18 -12.09
C PRO A 92 0.34 12.62 -13.24
N LYS A 93 1.18 13.61 -12.99
CA LYS A 93 2.09 14.22 -13.97
C LYS A 93 3.55 13.91 -13.65
N ASN A 94 3.95 12.66 -13.88
CA ASN A 94 5.32 12.18 -13.69
C ASN A 94 5.83 12.42 -12.26
N GLU A 95 5.08 11.93 -11.29
CA GLU A 95 5.31 12.16 -9.87
C GLU A 95 5.43 10.84 -9.11
N ARG A 96 6.10 10.89 -7.95
CA ARG A 96 6.23 9.74 -7.06
C ARG A 96 5.08 9.74 -6.07
N LEU A 97 4.31 8.64 -6.04
CA LEU A 97 3.13 8.52 -5.20
C LEU A 97 3.27 7.34 -4.24
N PHE A 98 2.77 7.54 -3.04
CA PHE A 98 2.37 6.46 -2.14
C PHE A 98 0.97 5.98 -2.51
N VAL A 99 0.76 4.68 -2.58
CA VAL A 99 -0.49 4.04 -2.99
C VAL A 99 -0.88 2.98 -1.99
N ILE A 100 -2.15 3.00 -1.59
CA ILE A 100 -2.82 1.87 -0.95
C ILE A 100 -3.82 1.30 -1.94
N SER A 101 -3.68 0.02 -2.29
CA SER A 101 -4.60 -0.67 -3.21
C SER A 101 -5.16 -1.94 -2.57
N ILE A 102 -6.49 -2.05 -2.58
CA ILE A 102 -7.23 -3.17 -1.97
C ILE A 102 -8.27 -3.69 -2.98
N PRO A 103 -7.81 -4.28 -4.10
CA PRO A 103 -8.68 -4.63 -5.23
C PRO A 103 -9.73 -5.70 -4.90
N THR A 104 -9.52 -6.46 -3.81
CA THR A 104 -10.48 -7.46 -3.32
C THR A 104 -11.75 -6.84 -2.73
N GLY A 105 -11.75 -5.53 -2.46
CA GLY A 105 -12.92 -4.83 -1.91
C GLY A 105 -13.38 -5.45 -0.60
N ALA A 106 -14.68 -5.69 -0.46
CA ALA A 106 -15.23 -6.19 0.80
C ALA A 106 -14.76 -7.60 1.20
N TYR A 107 -14.22 -8.39 0.26
CA TYR A 107 -13.56 -9.66 0.60
C TYR A 107 -12.32 -9.48 1.48
N PHE A 108 -11.79 -8.26 1.59
CA PHE A 108 -10.74 -7.93 2.56
C PHE A 108 -11.13 -8.28 4.01
N PHE A 109 -12.43 -8.19 4.35
CA PHE A 109 -13.00 -8.57 5.65
C PHE A 109 -13.94 -9.77 5.59
N GLY A 110 -14.22 -10.27 4.40
CA GLY A 110 -15.13 -11.37 4.14
C GLY A 110 -14.44 -12.73 4.15
N ASP A 111 -15.25 -13.78 4.17
CA ASP A 111 -14.79 -15.16 4.01
C ASP A 111 -15.42 -15.73 2.72
N VAL A 112 -14.55 -15.98 1.75
CA VAL A 112 -14.92 -16.53 0.43
C VAL A 112 -15.58 -17.91 0.58
N GLY A 113 -15.17 -18.71 1.57
CA GLY A 113 -15.69 -20.07 1.78
C GLY A 113 -17.14 -20.13 2.23
N VAL A 114 -17.65 -19.06 2.84
CA VAL A 114 -19.06 -18.96 3.29
C VAL A 114 -19.85 -17.88 2.56
N GLY A 115 -19.25 -17.28 1.53
CA GLY A 115 -19.84 -16.20 0.74
C GLY A 115 -20.19 -14.96 1.57
N ASP A 116 -19.32 -14.59 2.52
CA ASP A 116 -19.46 -13.34 3.28
C ASP A 116 -18.78 -12.20 2.52
N TYR A 117 -19.56 -11.18 2.14
CA TYR A 117 -19.09 -10.00 1.40
C TYR A 117 -19.58 -8.71 2.08
N PRO A 118 -18.89 -8.25 3.14
CA PRO A 118 -19.40 -7.21 4.04
C PRO A 118 -19.20 -5.79 3.50
N ILE A 119 -20.01 -5.40 2.51
CA ILE A 119 -19.92 -4.11 1.80
C ILE A 119 -19.95 -2.92 2.75
N GLU A 120 -20.94 -2.86 3.65
CA GLU A 120 -21.10 -1.73 4.57
C GLU A 120 -19.92 -1.58 5.54
N PHE A 121 -19.38 -2.71 6.02
CA PHE A 121 -18.23 -2.72 6.90
C PHE A 121 -16.97 -2.25 6.16
N PHE A 122 -16.74 -2.76 4.96
CA PHE A 122 -15.64 -2.31 4.11
C PHE A 122 -15.74 -0.82 3.79
N GLN A 123 -16.95 -0.29 3.54
CA GLN A 123 -17.15 1.12 3.26
C GLN A 123 -16.72 2.00 4.45
N LYS A 124 -16.95 1.58 5.70
CA LYS A 124 -16.48 2.31 6.89
C LYS A 124 -14.95 2.41 6.90
N PHE A 125 -14.27 1.28 6.69
CA PHE A 125 -12.81 1.22 6.57
C PHE A 125 -12.29 2.09 5.41
N TRP A 126 -12.92 1.98 4.24
CA TRP A 126 -12.55 2.75 3.05
C TRP A 126 -12.67 4.25 3.27
N LEU A 127 -13.74 4.70 3.94
CA LEU A 127 -13.93 6.10 4.29
C LEU A 127 -12.91 6.62 5.30
N GLU A 128 -12.47 5.80 6.25
CA GLU A 128 -11.38 6.16 7.16
C GLU A 128 -10.04 6.29 6.43
N LEU A 129 -9.75 5.44 5.44
CA LEU A 129 -8.57 5.66 4.60
C LEU A 129 -8.70 6.96 3.77
N LYS A 130 -9.88 7.24 3.22
CA LYS A 130 -10.15 8.46 2.44
C LYS A 130 -10.10 9.73 3.30
N SER A 131 -10.32 9.66 4.61
CA SER A 131 -10.23 10.85 5.47
C SER A 131 -8.81 11.41 5.60
N TYR A 132 -7.79 10.65 5.18
CA TYR A 132 -6.42 11.15 5.02
C TYR A 132 -6.20 11.94 3.71
N ASN A 133 -7.28 12.38 3.04
CA ASN A 133 -7.25 13.30 1.90
C ASN A 133 -6.28 12.91 0.78
N PRO A 134 -6.47 11.74 0.14
CA PRO A 134 -5.65 11.32 -1.00
C PRO A 134 -5.70 12.33 -2.13
N ASP A 135 -4.55 12.56 -2.77
CA ASP A 135 -4.42 13.42 -3.95
C ASP A 135 -5.20 12.87 -5.15
N TYR A 136 -5.26 11.54 -5.28
CA TYR A 136 -6.04 10.85 -6.31
C TYR A 136 -6.79 9.63 -5.75
N VAL A 137 -7.91 9.30 -6.38
CA VAL A 137 -8.80 8.21 -5.96
C VAL A 137 -9.22 7.39 -7.17
N ASP A 138 -9.08 6.08 -7.08
CA ASP A 138 -9.69 5.10 -7.97
C ASP A 138 -10.66 4.24 -7.16
N ASP A 139 -11.91 4.71 -7.04
CA ASP A 139 -12.95 4.01 -6.27
C ASP A 139 -13.35 2.68 -6.94
N VAL A 140 -13.07 2.47 -8.24
CA VAL A 140 -13.37 1.21 -8.93
C VAL A 140 -12.41 0.12 -8.50
N ASN A 141 -11.11 0.40 -8.55
CA ASN A 141 -10.03 -0.54 -8.20
C ASN A 141 -9.63 -0.48 -6.72
N LYS A 142 -10.35 0.32 -5.92
CA LYS A 142 -10.07 0.55 -4.49
C LYS A 142 -8.61 0.93 -4.27
N ALA A 143 -8.14 1.91 -5.02
CA ALA A 143 -6.81 2.47 -4.86
C ALA A 143 -6.86 3.96 -4.47
N LEU A 144 -6.09 4.33 -3.47
CA LEU A 144 -5.91 5.70 -3.00
C LEU A 144 -4.44 6.08 -3.18
N TYR A 145 -4.19 7.31 -3.62
CA TYR A 145 -2.87 7.79 -3.99
C TYR A 145 -2.57 9.11 -3.27
N TRP A 146 -1.39 9.21 -2.67
CA TRP A 146 -0.88 10.39 -2.00
C TRP A 146 0.45 10.77 -2.62
N LYS A 147 0.67 12.07 -2.78
CA LYS A 147 2.02 12.61 -2.92
C LYS A 147 2.80 12.36 -1.65
N LEU A 148 4.11 12.15 -1.77
CA LEU A 148 4.94 11.76 -0.62
C LEU A 148 4.93 12.81 0.50
N GLU A 149 4.78 14.09 0.15
CA GLU A 149 4.70 15.21 1.10
C GLU A 149 3.48 15.10 2.03
N ASN A 150 2.43 14.42 1.59
CA ASN A 150 1.17 14.25 2.34
C ASN A 150 0.98 12.82 2.88
N ALA A 151 1.90 11.89 2.57
CA ALA A 151 1.71 10.46 2.82
C ALA A 151 2.07 10.01 4.23
N LYS A 152 2.77 10.84 5.02
CA LYS A 152 3.38 10.46 6.30
C LYS A 152 2.41 9.77 7.26
N GLU A 153 1.29 10.43 7.56
CA GLU A 153 0.36 9.97 8.58
C GLU A 153 -0.27 8.62 8.16
N ILE A 154 -0.86 8.58 6.96
CA ILE A 154 -1.50 7.36 6.47
C ILE A 154 -0.53 6.19 6.29
N PHE A 155 0.71 6.44 5.82
CA PHE A 155 1.70 5.39 5.66
C PHE A 155 2.02 4.71 7.01
N ASN A 156 2.20 5.54 8.04
CA ASN A 156 2.58 5.11 9.38
C ASN A 156 1.40 4.49 10.15
N ASP A 157 0.19 5.01 9.93
CA ASP A 157 -1.02 4.55 10.64
C ASP A 157 -1.66 3.31 10.01
N TYR A 158 -1.42 3.05 8.71
CA TYR A 158 -2.12 2.03 7.93
C TYR A 158 -2.25 0.68 8.64
N ASP A 159 -1.16 0.13 9.16
CA ASP A 159 -1.17 -1.20 9.78
C ASP A 159 -2.00 -1.21 11.08
N SER A 160 -2.04 -0.09 11.79
CA SER A 160 -2.87 0.09 12.99
C SER A 160 -4.36 0.22 12.63
N ILE A 161 -4.69 0.90 11.53
CA ILE A 161 -6.06 1.01 11.01
C ILE A 161 -6.56 -0.37 10.57
N VAL A 162 -5.75 -1.09 9.79
CA VAL A 162 -6.08 -2.46 9.36
C VAL A 162 -6.33 -3.36 10.57
N LYS A 163 -5.46 -3.32 11.58
CA LYS A 163 -5.64 -4.07 12.82
C LYS A 163 -6.95 -3.71 13.53
N LYS A 164 -7.23 -2.43 13.73
CA LYS A 164 -8.47 -1.92 14.34
C LYS A 164 -9.70 -2.48 13.63
N TYR A 165 -9.74 -2.44 12.29
CA TYR A 165 -10.90 -2.93 11.55
C TYR A 165 -11.03 -4.45 11.53
N HIS A 166 -9.92 -5.20 11.51
CA HIS A 166 -10.00 -6.65 11.71
C HIS A 166 -10.55 -7.00 13.10
N GLU A 167 -10.18 -6.25 14.14
CA GLU A 167 -10.72 -6.46 15.49
C GLU A 167 -12.22 -6.15 15.56
N LEU A 168 -12.66 -5.01 14.99
CA LEU A 168 -14.08 -4.66 14.89
C LEU A 168 -14.88 -5.69 14.08
N ASN A 169 -14.31 -6.24 13.00
CA ASN A 169 -14.99 -7.22 12.15
C ASN A 169 -15.22 -8.55 12.86
N LYS A 170 -14.47 -8.89 13.93
CA LYS A 170 -14.67 -10.16 14.66
C LYS A 170 -16.08 -10.29 15.21
N GLU A 171 -16.64 -9.20 15.74
CA GLU A 171 -18.01 -9.20 16.25
C GLU A 171 -19.02 -8.98 15.14
N ASP A 172 -18.75 -8.06 14.21
CA ASP A 172 -19.64 -7.79 13.08
C ASP A 172 -19.88 -9.06 12.23
N ALA A 173 -18.83 -9.84 11.94
CA ALA A 173 -18.93 -11.09 11.21
C ALA A 173 -19.81 -12.14 11.91
N LYS A 174 -19.76 -12.23 13.24
CA LYS A 174 -20.67 -13.12 14.00
C LYS A 174 -22.11 -12.66 13.85
N GLN A 175 -22.38 -11.37 13.99
CA GLN A 175 -23.72 -10.81 13.85
C GLN A 175 -24.28 -11.04 12.43
N ARG A 176 -23.45 -10.82 11.40
CA ARG A 176 -23.81 -11.13 10.01
C ARG A 176 -24.12 -12.62 9.81
N LYS A 177 -23.30 -13.51 10.37
CA LYS A 177 -23.53 -14.96 10.30
C LYS A 177 -24.83 -15.37 10.98
N ILE A 178 -25.11 -14.85 12.19
CA ILE A 178 -26.37 -15.09 12.92
C ILE A 178 -27.56 -14.62 12.09
N LYS A 179 -27.49 -13.43 11.50
CA LYS A 179 -28.55 -12.90 10.64
C LYS A 179 -28.80 -13.82 9.45
N LYS A 180 -27.75 -14.21 8.72
CA LYS A 180 -27.85 -15.13 7.58
C LYS A 180 -28.48 -16.48 7.95
N MET A 181 -28.07 -17.05 9.09
CA MET A 181 -28.65 -18.31 9.59
C MET A 181 -30.12 -18.15 9.96
N ARG A 182 -30.54 -17.02 10.55
CA ARG A 182 -31.96 -16.75 10.85
C ARG A 182 -32.80 -16.62 9.58
N GLU A 183 -32.31 -15.88 8.58
CA GLU A 183 -32.97 -15.72 7.29
C GLU A 183 -33.11 -17.06 6.55
N GLU A 184 -32.11 -17.95 6.68
CA GLU A 184 -32.16 -19.29 6.11
C GLU A 184 -33.18 -20.18 6.81
N ILE A 185 -33.24 -20.16 8.14
CA ILE A 185 -34.27 -20.87 8.92
C ILE A 185 -35.67 -20.42 8.50
N GLU A 186 -35.93 -19.11 8.46
CA GLU A 186 -37.24 -18.56 8.08
C GLU A 186 -37.66 -18.98 6.66
N ARG A 187 -36.70 -18.98 5.73
CA ARG A 187 -36.93 -19.45 4.35
C ARG A 187 -37.32 -20.92 4.31
N LEU A 188 -36.59 -21.78 5.04
CA LEU A 188 -36.84 -23.22 5.08
C LEU A 188 -38.20 -23.54 5.72
N GLU A 189 -38.53 -22.88 6.83
CA GLU A 189 -39.84 -23.03 7.48
C GLU A 189 -40.99 -22.61 6.55
N SER A 190 -40.79 -21.54 5.77
CA SER A 190 -41.79 -21.05 4.80
C SER A 190 -41.97 -21.98 3.61
N SER A 191 -40.91 -22.64 3.13
CA SER A 191 -41.02 -23.66 2.08
C SER A 191 -41.73 -24.91 2.57
N THR A 192 -41.41 -25.39 3.78
CA THR A 192 -42.05 -26.59 4.34
C THR A 192 -43.54 -26.37 4.60
N LYS A 193 -43.95 -25.18 5.03
CA LYS A 193 -45.37 -24.84 5.21
C LYS A 193 -46.17 -24.72 3.91
N LYS A 194 -45.52 -24.53 2.75
CA LYS A 194 -46.18 -24.49 1.44
C LYS A 194 -46.34 -25.88 0.80
N GLU A 195 -45.54 -26.84 1.24
CA GLU A 195 -45.58 -28.24 0.78
C GLU A 195 -46.51 -29.12 1.62
N MET A 196 -46.96 -28.62 2.77
CA MET A 196 -48.02 -29.21 3.62
C MET A 196 -49.39 -28.63 3.30
#